data_AF-T2IX61-F1
#
_entry.id   AF-T2IX61-F1
#
_cell.length_a   1.000
_cell.length_b   1.000
_cell.length_c   1.000
_cell.angle_alpha   90.00
_cell.angle_beta   90.00
_cell.angle_gamma   90.00
#
_symmetry.space_group_name_H-M   'P 1'
#
loop_
_entity.id
_entity.type
_entity.pdbx_description
1 polymer ?
#
loop_
_entity_poly.entity_id
_entity_poly.type
_entity_poly.pdbx_seq_one_letter_code
_entity_poly.pdbx_strand_id
1 'polypeptide(L)'
;MIAIKTTYEQVQTIFQQQILSVSLDELDCNAIPLLRSAQTEIYKNLRLLGTDLLFLTSSRQEKTTRERLEKVEGKVKELIGYSQGIIEQLKQ
;
A
#
# COMPACT_ATOMS: atom_id res chain seq x y z
N MET A 1 -5.30 -18.75 -4.93
CA MET A 1 -4.01 -18.15 -5.35
C MET A 1 -4.15 -17.14 -6.46
N ILE A 2 -4.79 -17.46 -7.59
CA ILE A 2 -4.99 -16.52 -8.73
C ILE A 2 -5.70 -15.23 -8.28
N ALA A 3 -6.78 -15.34 -7.51
CA ALA A 3 -7.53 -14.18 -7.03
C ALA A 3 -6.67 -13.18 -6.22
N ILE A 4 -5.85 -13.66 -5.27
CA ILE A 4 -5.01 -12.79 -4.44
C ILE A 4 -3.96 -12.04 -5.28
N LYS A 5 -3.32 -12.73 -6.22
CA LYS A 5 -2.35 -12.12 -7.13
C LYS A 5 -3.02 -11.03 -7.98
N THR A 6 -4.15 -11.34 -8.59
CA THR A 6 -4.91 -10.38 -9.41
C THR A 6 -5.37 -9.17 -8.58
N THR A 7 -5.88 -9.39 -7.36
CA THR A 7 -6.27 -8.29 -6.47
C THR A 7 -5.06 -7.42 -6.10
N TYR A 8 -3.90 -8.01 -5.83
CA TYR A 8 -2.68 -7.25 -5.57
C TYR A 8 -2.24 -6.41 -6.78
N GLU A 9 -2.26 -6.98 -7.98
CA GLU A 9 -1.93 -6.25 -9.22
C GLU A 9 -2.90 -5.08 -9.47
N GLN A 10 -4.19 -5.27 -9.19
CA GLN A 10 -5.19 -4.20 -9.26
C GLN A 10 -4.91 -3.08 -8.25
N VAL A 11 -4.66 -3.43 -6.99
CA VAL A 11 -4.31 -2.47 -5.94
C VAL A 11 -3.04 -1.70 -6.34
N GLN A 12 -2.00 -2.40 -6.76
CA GLN A 12 -0.75 -1.78 -7.21
C GLN A 12 -0.99 -0.81 -8.36
N THR A 13 -1.79 -1.19 -9.35
CA THR A 13 -2.14 -0.35 -10.50
C THR A 13 -2.86 0.93 -10.06
N ILE A 14 -3.86 0.81 -9.18
CA ILE A 14 -4.62 1.95 -8.65
C ILE A 14 -3.68 2.94 -7.95
N PHE A 15 -2.85 2.45 -7.03
CA PHE A 15 -1.93 3.34 -6.30
C PHE A 15 -0.89 3.99 -7.24
N GLN A 16 -0.35 3.25 -8.20
CA GLN A 16 0.60 3.80 -9.17
C GLN A 16 -0.03 4.89 -10.03
N GLN A 17 -1.24 4.66 -10.53
CA GLN A 17 -1.90 5.55 -11.48
C GLN A 17 -2.59 6.75 -10.85
N GLN A 18 -3.07 6.63 -9.61
CA GLN A 18 -3.92 7.64 -8.99
C GLN A 18 -3.28 8.35 -7.80
N ILE A 19 -2.23 7.78 -7.20
CA ILE A 19 -1.60 8.35 -6.00
C ILE A 19 -0.14 8.68 -6.26
N LEU A 20 0.64 7.73 -6.78
CA LEU A 20 2.09 7.91 -6.97
C LEU A 20 2.46 8.72 -8.22
N SER A 21 1.57 8.77 -9.22
CA SER A 21 1.74 9.57 -10.44
C SER A 21 1.42 11.05 -10.24
N VAL A 22 0.76 11.41 -9.14
CA VAL A 22 0.32 12.79 -8.89
C VAL A 22 1.54 13.63 -8.57
N SER A 23 1.80 14.61 -9.44
CA SER A 23 2.80 15.65 -9.18
C SER A 23 2.31 16.55 -8.06
N LEU A 24 2.98 16.50 -6.91
CA LEU A 24 2.62 17.33 -5.77
C LEU A 24 3.13 18.78 -5.90
N ASP A 25 4.03 19.03 -6.85
CA ASP A 25 4.64 20.36 -7.05
C ASP A 25 3.65 21.37 -7.66
N GLU A 26 2.53 20.88 -8.18
CA GLU A 26 1.44 21.69 -8.75
C GLU A 26 0.27 21.92 -7.76
N LEU A 27 0.34 21.31 -6.57
CA LEU A 27 -0.67 21.48 -5.52
C LEU A 27 -0.34 22.70 -4.68
N ASP A 28 -1.22 23.69 -4.66
CA ASP A 28 -1.11 24.82 -3.72
C ASP A 28 -1.69 24.43 -2.34
N CYS A 29 -0.94 23.58 -1.62
CA CYS A 29 -1.37 23.06 -0.32
C CYS A 29 -0.21 22.95 0.66
N ASN A 30 -0.41 23.42 1.89
CA ASN A 30 0.59 23.30 2.97
C ASN A 30 0.89 21.84 3.36
N ALA A 31 0.07 20.88 2.92
CA ALA A 31 0.25 19.46 3.18
C ALA A 31 1.23 18.76 2.23
N ILE A 32 1.84 19.44 1.24
CA ILE A 32 2.79 18.83 0.27
C ILE A 32 3.86 17.94 0.95
N PRO A 33 4.57 18.37 2.01
CA PRO A 33 5.59 17.53 2.65
C PRO A 33 5.02 16.21 3.19
N LEU A 34 3.83 16.27 3.78
CA LEU A 34 3.13 15.12 4.34
C LEU A 34 2.63 14.19 3.22
N LEU A 35 2.06 14.74 2.15
CA LEU A 35 1.61 13.97 0.98
C LEU A 35 2.79 13.26 0.30
N ARG A 36 3.95 13.92 0.18
CA ARG A 36 5.17 13.33 -0.40
C ARG A 36 5.71 12.20 0.48
N SER A 37 5.69 12.39 1.79
CA SER A 37 6.02 11.33 2.76
C SER A 37 5.06 10.14 2.62
N ALA A 38 3.75 10.41 2.49
CA ALA A 38 2.74 9.38 2.32
C ALA A 38 2.92 8.60 1.01
N GLN A 39 3.19 9.27 -0.13
CA GLN A 39 3.52 8.60 -1.40
C GLN A 39 4.73 7.66 -1.24
N THR A 40 5.77 8.10 -0.54
CA THR A 40 6.98 7.29 -0.31
C THR A 40 6.68 6.03 0.51
N GLU A 41 5.96 6.17 1.62
CA GLU A 41 5.60 5.03 2.47
C GLU A 41 4.58 4.09 1.81
N ILE A 42 3.64 4.62 1.00
CA ILE A 42 2.74 3.81 0.17
C ILE A 42 3.55 2.97 -0.82
N TYR A 43 4.48 3.57 -1.56
CA TYR A 43 5.31 2.85 -2.52
C TYR A 43 6.10 1.71 -1.86
N LYS A 44 6.73 2.00 -0.72
CA LYS A 44 7.46 1.01 0.08
C LYS A 44 6.56 -0.12 0.56
N ASN A 45 5.39 0.20 1.12
CA ASN A 45 4.47 -0.81 1.65
C ASN A 45 3.84 -1.68 0.56
N LEU A 46 3.57 -1.14 -0.64
CA LEU A 46 3.13 -1.95 -1.77
C LEU A 46 4.19 -2.98 -2.21
N ARG A 47 5.46 -2.60 -2.20
CA ARG A 47 6.57 -3.51 -2.53
C ARG A 47 6.75 -4.60 -1.48
N LEU A 48 6.65 -4.24 -0.19
CA LEU A 48 6.70 -5.20 0.91
C LEU A 48 5.50 -6.15 0.89
N LEU A 49 4.29 -5.64 0.63
CA LEU A 49 3.09 -6.46 0.49
C LEU A 49 3.24 -7.52 -0.61
N GLY A 50 3.79 -7.15 -1.78
CA GLY A 50 4.08 -8.13 -2.84
C GLY A 50 5.05 -9.22 -2.40
N THR A 51 6.07 -8.85 -1.60
CA THR A 51 7.02 -9.80 -1.02
C THR A 51 6.36 -10.73 -0.01
N ASP A 52 5.54 -10.20 0.89
CA ASP A 52 4.82 -11.00 1.89
C ASP A 52 3.80 -11.94 1.24
N LEU A 53 3.13 -11.52 0.16
CA LEU A 53 2.24 -12.37 -0.63
C LEU A 53 3.01 -13.52 -1.32
N LEU A 54 4.19 -13.25 -1.87
CA LEU A 54 5.05 -14.30 -2.43
C LEU A 54 5.44 -15.33 -1.36
N PHE A 55 5.83 -14.88 -0.17
CA PHE A 55 6.15 -15.78 0.94
C PHE A 55 4.93 -16.55 1.44
N LEU A 56 3.76 -15.91 1.54
CA LEU A 56 2.51 -16.54 1.96
C LEU A 56 2.13 -17.68 1.01
N THR A 57 2.20 -17.43 -0.30
CA THR A 57 1.87 -18.44 -1.33
C THR A 57 2.87 -19.60 -1.39
N SER A 58 4.11 -19.37 -0.94
CA SER A 58 5.16 -20.39 -0.89
C SER A 58 5.21 -21.16 0.43
N SER A 59 4.49 -20.70 1.46
CA SER A 59 4.48 -21.32 2.78
C SER A 59 3.76 -22.68 2.77
N ARG A 60 4.34 -23.66 3.48
CA ARG A 60 3.78 -25.02 3.61
C ARG A 60 3.44 -25.40 5.05
N GLN A 61 3.94 -24.65 6.03
CA GLN A 61 3.69 -24.90 7.45
C GLN A 61 2.60 -23.94 7.95
N GLU A 62 1.62 -24.47 8.67
CA GLU A 62 0.47 -23.69 9.15
C GLU A 62 0.90 -22.48 10.00
N LYS A 63 1.87 -22.68 10.91
CA LYS A 63 2.40 -21.61 11.75
C LYS A 63 2.98 -20.46 10.91
N THR A 64 3.85 -20.78 9.95
CA THR A 64 4.45 -19.79 9.05
C THR A 64 3.40 -19.11 8.18
N THR A 65 2.39 -19.84 7.70
CA THR A 65 1.29 -19.27 6.92
C THR A 65 0.51 -18.25 7.73
N ARG A 66 0.22 -18.54 9.00
CA ARG A 66 -0.48 -17.61 9.90
C ARG A 66 0.32 -16.33 10.15
N GLU A 67 1.59 -16.46 10.50
CA GLU A 67 2.50 -15.31 10.68
C GLU A 67 2.62 -14.44 9.42
N ARG A 68 2.59 -15.05 8.22
CA ARG A 68 2.61 -14.31 6.95
C ARG A 68 1.29 -13.63 6.67
N LEU A 69 0.15 -14.26 6.99
CA LEU A 69 -1.16 -13.65 6.84
C LEU A 69 -1.30 -12.41 7.72
N GLU A 70 -0.83 -12.46 8.97
CA GLU A 70 -0.82 -11.31 9.88
C GLU A 70 0.00 -10.14 9.32
N LYS A 71 1.15 -10.41 8.71
CA LYS A 71 1.97 -9.37 8.04
C LYS A 71 1.24 -8.74 6.86
N VAL A 72 0.63 -9.56 6.02
CA VAL A 72 -0.19 -9.09 4.88
C VAL A 72 -1.33 -8.20 5.38
N GLU A 73 -2.06 -8.63 6.40
CA GLU A 73 -3.15 -7.85 7.00
C GLU A 73 -2.65 -6.52 7.57
N GLY A 74 -1.52 -6.53 8.30
CA GLY A 74 -0.90 -5.31 8.82
C GLY A 74 -0.54 -4.31 7.72
N LYS A 75 0.04 -4.79 6.61
CA LYS A 75 0.40 -3.94 5.47
C LYS A 75 -0.81 -3.36 4.76
N VAL A 76 -1.90 -4.13 4.63
CA VAL A 76 -3.16 -3.62 4.08
C VAL A 76 -3.73 -2.52 4.98
N LYS A 77 -3.71 -2.69 6.30
CA LYS A 77 -4.15 -1.66 7.25
C LYS A 77 -3.33 -0.38 7.16
N GLU A 78 -2.00 -0.49 7.03
CA GLU A 78 -1.13 0.68 6.82
C GLU A 78 -1.48 1.44 5.53
N LEU A 79 -1.67 0.73 4.41
CA LEU A 79 -2.04 1.34 3.12
C LEU A 79 -3.40 2.06 3.21
N ILE A 80 -4.38 1.48 3.91
CA ILE A 80 -5.67 2.13 4.19
C ILE A 80 -5.45 3.39 5.02
N GLY A 81 -4.63 3.32 6.07
CA GLY A 81 -4.31 4.46 6.93
C GLY A 81 -3.67 5.63 6.18
N TYR A 82 -2.69 5.37 5.30
CA TYR A 82 -2.12 6.42 4.46
C TYR A 82 -3.15 7.02 3.50
N SER A 83 -4.04 6.19 2.94
CA SER A 83 -5.11 6.66 2.05
C SER A 83 -6.08 7.59 2.78
N GLN A 84 -6.46 7.22 4.01
CA GLN A 84 -7.31 8.06 4.87
C GLN A 84 -6.61 9.37 5.24
N GLY A 85 -5.34 9.31 5.64
CA GLY A 85 -4.53 10.49 5.96
C GLY A 85 -4.44 11.46 4.77
N ILE A 86 -4.21 10.97 3.55
CA ILE A 86 -4.21 11.80 2.33
C ILE A 86 -5.57 12.49 2.15
N ILE A 87 -6.68 11.74 2.28
CA ILE A 87 -8.03 12.30 2.13
C ILE A 87 -8.31 13.40 3.15
N GLU A 88 -7.89 13.23 4.40
CA GLU A 88 -8.07 14.24 5.45
C GLU A 88 -7.30 15.53 5.15
N GLN A 89 -6.08 15.41 4.64
CA GLN A 89 -5.23 16.55 4.30
C GLN A 89 -5.76 17.33 3.08
N LEU A 90 -6.38 16.64 2.11
CA LEU A 90 -6.96 17.29 0.93
C LEU A 90 -8.33 17.96 1.19
N LYS A 91 -8.95 17.71 2.34
CA LYS A 91 -10.23 18.33 2.74
C LYS A 91 -10.06 19.64 3.53
N GLN A 92 -8.84 19.96 3.95
CA GLN A 92 -8.49 21.16 4.72
C GLN A 92 -8.13 22.30 3.77
#